data_AF-A0A7D5VH47-F1
#
_entry.id   AF-A0A7D5VH47-F1
#
_cell.length_a   1.000
_cell.length_b   1.000
_cell.length_c   1.000
_cell.angle_alpha   90.00
_cell.angle_beta   90.00
_cell.angle_gamma   90.00
#
_symmetry.space_group_name_H-M   'P 1'
#
loop_
_entity.id
_entity.type
_entity.pdbx_description
1 polymer ?
#
loop_
_entity_poly.entity_id
_entity_poly.type
_entity_poly.pdbx_seq_one_letter_code
_entity_poly.pdbx_strand_id
1 'polypeptide(L)'
;MANSNSRKPRTAARSASRPSGPRGASERYVEEPEISEAEAQEAEAGDQYVTAELCGEQVQIVPPAVWRTSWSRMLNQGDLDGFAQAVLHPDDYELYLDLDPTITEFLAFTEDAGRRSGESLGKSRGPAPSSRRMRRR
;
A
#
# COMPACT_ATOMS: atom_id res chain seq x y z
N MET A 1 -22.68 -64.27 -19.45
CA MET A 1 -21.84 -64.49 -20.65
C MET A 1 -20.59 -63.65 -20.51
N ALA A 2 -19.44 -64.29 -20.34
CA ALA A 2 -18.14 -63.64 -20.32
C ALA A 2 -17.68 -63.35 -21.75
N ASN A 3 -17.07 -62.19 -22.00
CA ASN A 3 -16.22 -62.04 -23.17
C ASN A 3 -14.98 -61.21 -22.83
N SER A 4 -13.92 -61.95 -22.48
CA SER A 4 -12.54 -61.50 -22.44
C SER A 4 -12.13 -61.01 -23.83
N ASN A 5 -11.41 -59.90 -23.91
CA ASN A 5 -10.49 -59.71 -25.03
C ASN A 5 -9.17 -59.13 -24.54
N SER A 6 -8.20 -60.03 -24.42
CA SER A 6 -6.80 -59.74 -24.14
C SER A 6 -6.14 -59.13 -25.38
N ARG A 7 -5.35 -58.06 -25.20
CA ARG A 7 -4.22 -57.75 -26.09
C ARG A 7 -3.03 -57.25 -25.27
N LYS A 8 -1.89 -57.90 -25.52
CA LYS A 8 -0.60 -57.90 -24.83
C LYS A 8 0.11 -56.53 -24.86
N PRO A 9 0.99 -56.21 -23.88
CA PRO A 9 1.87 -55.04 -23.96
C PRO A 9 3.00 -55.28 -24.97
N ARG A 10 3.20 -54.36 -25.91
CA ARG A 10 4.38 -54.35 -26.79
C ARG A 10 5.52 -53.63 -26.08
N THR A 11 6.50 -54.42 -25.63
CA THR A 11 7.87 -54.00 -25.37
C THR A 11 8.55 -53.53 -26.65
N ALA A 12 9.25 -52.40 -26.62
CA ALA A 12 10.55 -52.22 -27.27
C ALA A 12 11.19 -50.88 -26.86
N ALA A 13 12.45 -50.98 -26.46
CA ALA A 13 13.34 -49.91 -26.05
C ALA A 13 13.58 -48.86 -27.13
N ARG A 14 13.81 -47.62 -26.70
CA ARG A 14 14.80 -46.76 -27.37
C ARG A 14 15.40 -45.76 -26.38
N SER A 15 16.60 -46.07 -25.93
CA SER A 15 17.53 -45.10 -25.36
C SER A 15 17.79 -43.99 -26.38
N ALA A 16 17.52 -42.75 -25.99
CA ALA A 16 18.04 -41.57 -26.65
C ALA A 16 18.62 -40.67 -25.58
N SER A 17 19.94 -40.79 -25.37
CA SER A 17 20.77 -39.74 -24.77
C SER A 17 20.50 -38.41 -25.45
N ARG A 18 20.36 -37.34 -24.66
CA ARG A 18 20.71 -35.96 -25.04
C ARG A 18 20.64 -35.03 -23.82
N PRO A 19 21.38 -33.91 -23.83
CA PRO A 19 22.68 -33.81 -23.19
C PRO A 19 22.64 -32.97 -21.91
N SER A 20 23.71 -33.06 -21.14
CA SER A 20 24.02 -32.20 -19.99
C SER A 20 23.92 -30.72 -20.40
N GLY A 21 22.93 -30.01 -19.87
CA GLY A 21 22.87 -28.55 -19.91
C GLY A 21 23.97 -27.94 -19.02
N PRO A 22 24.47 -26.74 -19.36
CA PRO A 22 25.65 -26.18 -18.72
C PRO A 22 25.34 -25.74 -17.28
N ARG A 23 26.26 -26.03 -16.37
CA ARG A 23 26.44 -25.25 -15.13
C ARG A 23 26.80 -23.82 -15.54
N GLY A 24 25.84 -22.92 -15.51
CA GLY A 24 26.04 -21.48 -15.59
C GLY A 24 25.64 -20.85 -14.25
N ALA A 25 26.62 -20.41 -13.48
CA ALA A 25 26.43 -19.38 -12.46
C ALA A 25 26.23 -18.02 -13.17
N SER A 26 25.61 -17.06 -12.47
CA SER A 26 25.17 -15.71 -12.91
C SER A 26 23.71 -15.72 -13.40
N GLU A 27 22.77 -14.91 -12.91
CA GLU A 27 22.80 -13.65 -12.17
C GLU A 27 21.61 -13.66 -11.19
N ARG A 28 21.72 -12.99 -10.04
CA ARG A 28 20.53 -12.68 -9.25
C ARG A 28 19.70 -11.77 -10.15
N TYR A 29 18.57 -12.26 -10.64
CA TYR A 29 17.56 -11.42 -11.24
C TYR A 29 17.10 -10.48 -10.11
N VAL A 30 17.61 -9.25 -10.12
CA VAL A 30 16.96 -8.18 -9.38
C VAL A 30 15.69 -7.95 -10.18
N GLU A 31 14.58 -8.44 -9.65
CA GLU A 31 13.26 -8.11 -10.15
C GLU A 31 13.11 -6.60 -9.91
N GLU A 32 13.47 -5.81 -10.93
CA GLU A 32 13.10 -4.41 -11.00
C GLU A 32 11.58 -4.39 -10.85
N PRO A 33 11.01 -3.66 -9.87
CA PRO A 33 9.57 -3.62 -9.73
C PRO A 33 8.99 -3.05 -11.03
N GLU A 34 8.30 -3.89 -11.80
CA GLU A 34 7.41 -3.43 -12.87
C GLU A 34 6.29 -2.65 -12.20
N ILE A 35 6.53 -1.35 -12.00
CA ILE A 35 5.51 -0.37 -11.64
C ILE A 35 4.45 -0.49 -12.73
N SER A 36 3.27 -0.99 -12.36
CA SER A 36 2.18 -1.18 -13.30
C SER A 36 1.83 0.18 -13.94
N GLU A 37 1.51 0.22 -15.23
CA GLU A 37 1.06 1.45 -15.89
C GLU A 37 -0.15 2.11 -15.19
N ALA A 38 -0.92 1.32 -14.42
CA ALA A 38 -1.97 1.82 -13.53
C ALA A 38 -1.41 2.62 -12.33
N GLU A 39 -0.27 2.22 -11.78
CA GLU A 39 0.40 2.89 -10.66
C GLU A 39 1.06 4.21 -11.11
N ALA A 40 1.50 4.29 -12.37
CA ALA A 40 2.09 5.48 -12.98
C ALA A 40 1.05 6.55 -13.40
N GLN A 41 -0.11 6.16 -13.95
CA GLN A 41 -1.20 7.12 -14.26
C GLN A 41 -1.97 7.58 -13.01
N GLU A 42 -1.92 6.80 -11.92
CA GLU A 42 -2.51 7.18 -10.62
C GLU A 42 -1.64 8.19 -9.84
N ALA A 43 -0.34 8.30 -10.15
CA ALA A 43 0.55 9.31 -9.59
C ALA A 43 0.26 10.72 -10.16
N GLU A 44 -0.18 10.82 -11.42
CA GLU A 44 -0.39 12.10 -12.12
C GLU A 44 -1.65 12.87 -11.64
N ALA A 45 -2.61 12.19 -11.00
CA ALA A 45 -3.78 12.83 -10.39
C ALA A 45 -3.51 13.41 -8.98
N GLY A 46 -2.33 13.12 -8.41
CA GLY A 46 -1.95 13.42 -7.02
C GLY A 46 -0.83 14.45 -6.83
N ASP A 47 -0.43 15.17 -7.89
CA ASP A 47 0.69 16.14 -7.89
C ASP A 47 0.53 17.37 -6.96
N GLN A 48 -0.54 17.43 -6.18
CA GLN A 48 -0.77 18.49 -5.21
C GLN A 48 -0.16 18.11 -3.87
N TYR A 49 1.16 18.15 -3.75
CA TYR A 49 1.80 18.06 -2.44
C TYR A 49 1.59 19.35 -1.64
N VAL A 50 1.36 19.20 -0.35
CA VAL A 50 1.28 20.30 0.60
C VAL A 50 2.41 20.16 1.59
N THR A 51 3.18 21.23 1.77
CA THR A 51 4.24 21.26 2.77
C THR A 51 3.63 21.49 4.15
N ALA A 52 3.87 20.56 5.06
CA ALA A 52 3.47 20.62 6.46
C ALA A 52 4.69 20.40 7.37
N GLU A 53 4.58 20.80 8.64
CA GLU A 53 5.67 20.67 9.61
C GLU A 53 5.49 19.38 10.42
N LEU A 54 6.47 18.49 10.36
CA LEU A 54 6.54 17.26 11.13
C LEU A 54 7.78 17.32 12.03
N CYS A 55 7.57 17.32 13.36
CA CYS A 55 8.65 17.34 14.35
C CYS A 55 9.69 18.46 14.16
N GLY A 56 9.29 19.61 13.61
CA GLY A 56 10.17 20.76 13.34
C GLY A 56 10.81 20.78 11.95
N GLU A 57 10.62 19.73 11.15
CA GLU A 57 11.09 19.65 9.78
C GLU A 57 9.94 19.84 8.78
N GLN A 58 10.26 20.36 7.60
CA GLN A 58 9.27 20.55 6.54
C GLN A 58 9.19 19.31 5.67
N VAL A 59 8.02 18.68 5.65
CA VAL A 59 7.75 17.44 4.93
C VAL A 59 6.57 17.67 3.98
N GLN A 60 6.70 17.16 2.77
CA GLN A 60 5.64 17.21 1.77
C GLN A 60 4.73 15.99 1.89
N ILE A 61 3.42 16.26 1.93
CA ILE A 61 2.38 15.25 2.06
C ILE A 61 1.24 15.52 1.09
N VAL A 62 0.70 14.43 0.55
CA VAL A 62 -0.53 14.45 -0.25
C VAL A 62 -1.73 14.81 0.63
N PRO A 63 -2.56 15.79 0.25
CA PRO A 63 -3.65 16.28 1.08
C PRO A 63 -4.76 15.24 1.26
N PRO A 64 -5.52 15.32 2.37
CA PRO A 64 -6.46 14.26 2.73
C PRO A 64 -7.62 14.01 1.76
N ALA A 65 -8.12 15.01 1.02
CA ALA A 65 -9.24 14.79 0.10
C ALA A 65 -8.90 13.89 -1.10
N VAL A 66 -7.62 13.80 -1.49
CA VAL A 66 -7.20 12.96 -2.61
C VAL A 66 -6.71 11.59 -2.13
N TRP A 67 -6.81 11.29 -0.83
CA TRP A 67 -6.41 9.99 -0.31
C TRP A 67 -7.26 8.87 -0.90
N ARG A 68 -6.58 7.86 -1.40
CA ARG A 68 -7.23 6.65 -1.91
C ARG A 68 -7.88 5.90 -0.76
N THR A 69 -9.00 5.23 -1.05
CA THR A 69 -9.66 4.37 -0.07
C THR A 69 -8.75 3.25 0.43
N SER A 70 -7.80 2.78 -0.37
CA SER A 70 -6.76 1.82 0.04
C SER A 70 -5.88 2.39 1.16
N TRP A 71 -5.45 3.64 1.05
CA TRP A 71 -4.65 4.32 2.08
C TRP A 71 -5.43 4.53 3.37
N SER A 72 -6.71 4.91 3.27
CA SER A 72 -7.58 4.96 4.44
C SER A 72 -7.76 3.58 5.11
N ARG A 73 -7.74 2.49 4.33
CA ARG A 73 -7.77 1.13 4.91
C ARG A 73 -6.45 0.78 5.62
N MET A 74 -5.29 1.26 5.16
CA MET A 74 -4.00 1.07 5.85
C MET A 74 -4.04 1.72 7.23
N LEU A 75 -4.51 2.97 7.34
CA LEU A 75 -4.72 3.65 8.62
C LEU A 75 -5.64 2.87 9.56
N ASN A 76 -6.75 2.33 9.05
CA ASN A 76 -7.68 1.53 9.86
C ASN A 76 -7.08 0.19 10.32
N GLN A 77 -6.09 -0.34 9.60
CA GLN A 77 -5.36 -1.55 9.97
C GLN A 77 -4.20 -1.26 10.94
N GLY A 78 -3.90 0.02 11.20
CA GLY A 78 -2.76 0.45 12.01
C GLY A 78 -1.43 0.38 11.27
N ASP A 79 -1.45 0.23 9.94
CA ASP A 79 -0.26 0.29 9.09
C ASP A 79 0.08 1.75 8.79
N LEU A 80 0.83 2.37 9.71
CA LEU A 80 1.22 3.78 9.61
C LEU A 80 2.41 3.98 8.67
N ASP A 81 3.38 3.06 8.67
CA ASP A 81 4.57 3.15 7.82
C ASP A 81 4.21 2.99 6.34
N GLY A 82 3.38 1.99 6.01
CA GLY A 82 2.89 1.81 4.64
C GLY A 82 1.99 2.97 4.18
N PHE A 83 1.25 3.58 5.11
CA PHE A 83 0.49 4.80 4.82
C PHE A 83 1.42 6.01 4.59
N ALA A 84 2.44 6.20 5.43
CA ALA A 84 3.41 7.28 5.29
C ALA A 84 4.17 7.17 3.97
N GLN A 85 4.61 5.97 3.59
CA GLN A 85 5.26 5.72 2.30
C GLN A 85 4.38 6.09 1.10
N ALA A 86 3.07 5.87 1.20
CA ALA A 86 2.14 6.15 0.11
C ALA A 86 1.72 7.63 0.02
N VAL A 87 1.79 8.37 1.13
CA VAL A 87 1.22 9.73 1.23
C VAL A 87 2.29 10.81 1.30
N LEU A 88 3.49 10.48 1.77
CA LEU A 88 4.63 11.40 1.80
C LEU A 88 5.31 11.42 0.44
N HIS A 89 5.99 12.53 0.16
CA HIS A 89 6.89 12.59 -0.98
C HIS A 89 8.03 11.56 -0.79
N PRO A 90 8.46 10.82 -1.84
CA PRO A 90 9.50 9.80 -1.72
C PRO A 90 10.81 10.33 -1.10
N ASP A 91 11.20 11.57 -1.43
CA ASP A 91 12.42 12.20 -0.89
C ASP A 91 12.31 12.52 0.61
N ASP A 92 11.10 12.71 1.13
CA ASP A 92 10.85 13.08 2.54
C ASP A 92 10.49 11.84 3.40
N TYR A 93 10.29 10.67 2.78
CA TYR A 93 9.97 9.43 3.50
C TYR A 93 11.15 8.93 4.34
N GLU A 94 12.37 9.03 3.85
CA GLU A 94 13.57 8.70 4.63
C GLU A 94 13.69 9.59 5.87
N LEU A 95 13.35 10.88 5.73
CA LEU A 95 13.31 11.81 6.87
C LEU A 95 12.24 11.42 7.90
N TYR A 96 11.07 10.93 7.44
CA TYR A 96 10.04 10.41 8.34
C TYR A 96 10.53 9.21 9.16
N LEU A 97 11.28 8.29 8.54
CA LEU A 97 11.86 7.14 9.24
C LEU A 97 12.92 7.56 10.27
N ASP A 98 13.73 8.56 9.95
CA ASP A 98 14.75 9.09 10.86
C ASP A 98 14.14 9.86 12.04
N LEU A 99 13.03 10.58 11.82
CA LEU A 99 12.34 11.36 12.84
C LEU A 99 11.53 10.50 13.82
N ASP A 100 11.06 9.32 13.38
CA ASP A 100 10.23 8.38 14.15
C ASP A 100 9.14 9.10 14.99
N PRO A 101 8.24 9.86 14.34
CA PRO A 101 7.24 10.64 15.05
C PRO A 101 6.25 9.73 15.78
N THR A 102 5.80 10.16 16.95
CA THR A 102 4.71 9.46 17.63
C THR A 102 3.41 9.56 16.83
N ILE A 103 2.50 8.60 17.05
CA ILE A 103 1.17 8.59 16.42
C ILE A 103 0.45 9.93 16.61
N THR A 104 0.61 10.56 17.78
CA THR A 104 -0.03 11.85 18.07
C THR A 104 0.55 12.98 17.21
N GLU A 105 1.86 13.01 17.03
CA GLU A 105 2.55 13.99 16.19
C GLU A 105 2.20 13.80 14.71
N PHE A 106 2.15 12.54 14.25
CA PHE A 106 1.74 12.23 12.89
C PHE A 106 0.28 12.63 12.60
N LEU A 107 -0.64 12.39 13.54
CA LEU A 107 -2.03 12.84 13.42
C LEU A 107 -2.15 14.37 13.45
N ALA A 108 -1.33 15.06 14.25
CA ALA A 108 -1.29 16.52 14.25
C ALA A 108 -0.76 17.08 12.92
N PHE A 109 0.28 16.47 12.37
CA PHE A 109 0.86 16.80 11.08
C PHE A 109 -0.16 16.63 9.94
N THR A 110 -0.87 15.50 9.90
CA THR A 110 -1.93 15.29 8.89
C THR A 110 -3.11 16.26 9.04
N GLU A 111 -3.48 16.64 10.27
CA GLU A 111 -4.47 17.70 10.51
C GLU A 111 -3.98 19.06 10.00
N ASP A 112 -2.70 19.40 10.22
CA ASP A 112 -2.11 20.65 9.73
C ASP A 112 -2.00 20.68 8.20
N ALA A 113 -1.60 19.57 7.58
CA ALA A 113 -1.58 19.40 6.14
C ALA A 113 -2.96 19.63 5.51
N GLY A 114 -4.02 19.07 6.11
CA GLY A 114 -5.40 19.35 5.69
C GLY A 114 -5.76 20.83 5.83
N ARG A 115 -5.44 21.48 6.95
CA ARG A 115 -5.71 22.92 7.11
C ARG A 115 -5.00 23.76 6.04
N ARG A 116 -3.76 23.41 5.70
CA ARG A 116 -2.98 24.09 4.66
C ARG A 116 -3.53 23.84 3.25
N SER A 117 -4.14 22.69 2.98
CA SER A 117 -4.86 22.42 1.72
C SER A 117 -6.23 23.12 1.64
N GLY A 118 -6.66 23.82 2.69
CA GLY A 118 -7.97 24.46 2.78
C GLY A 118 -9.08 23.51 3.24
N GLU A 119 -8.72 22.31 3.68
CA GLU A 119 -9.65 21.25 4.04
C GLU A 119 -9.50 20.92 5.53
N SER A 120 -10.50 21.29 6.32
CA SER A 120 -10.55 20.77 7.67
C SER A 120 -10.89 19.28 7.59
N LEU A 121 -9.93 18.41 7.94
CA LEU A 121 -10.19 17.06 8.45
C LEU A 121 -11.07 17.24 9.69
N GLY A 122 -12.37 17.44 9.45
CA GLY A 122 -13.27 17.94 10.46
C GLY A 122 -13.19 17.02 11.65
N LYS A 123 -12.85 17.57 12.82
CA LYS A 123 -13.32 17.00 14.08
C LYS A 123 -14.83 16.95 13.93
N SER A 124 -15.39 15.79 13.57
CA SER A 124 -16.83 15.61 13.63
C SER A 124 -17.19 15.91 15.08
N ARG A 125 -17.73 17.10 15.32
CA ARG A 125 -18.32 17.43 16.61
C ARG A 125 -19.48 16.44 16.69
N GLY A 126 -19.26 15.35 17.42
CA GLY A 126 -20.28 14.35 17.65
C GLY A 126 -21.58 15.04 18.07
N PRO A 127 -22.75 14.44 17.80
CA PRO A 127 -24.04 15.06 18.10
C PRO A 127 -24.00 15.66 19.51
N ALA A 128 -24.25 16.97 19.61
CA ALA A 128 -24.28 17.64 20.91
C ALA A 128 -25.28 16.90 21.81
N PRO A 129 -24.95 16.63 23.09
CA PRO A 129 -25.82 15.90 23.97
C PRO A 129 -27.19 16.58 24.02
N SER A 130 -28.20 15.90 23.47
CA SER A 130 -29.56 16.41 23.48
C SER A 130 -30.03 16.53 24.93
N SER A 131 -30.40 17.75 25.35
CA SER A 131 -30.97 18.01 26.67
C SER A 131 -32.36 17.39 26.87
N ARG A 132 -32.94 16.80 25.81
CA ARG A 132 -34.27 16.20 25.83
C ARG A 132 -34.23 14.85 26.56
N ARG A 133 -34.40 14.90 27.88
CA ARG A 133 -34.62 13.73 28.75
C ARG A 133 -35.79 12.91 28.20
N MET A 134 -35.51 11.73 27.64
CA MET A 134 -36.57 10.79 27.26
C MET A 134 -37.32 10.40 28.54
N ARG A 135 -38.58 10.83 28.63
CA ARG A 135 -39.48 10.49 29.74
C ARG A 135 -39.78 8.99 29.66
N ARG A 136 -39.27 8.21 30.61
CA ARG A 136 -39.67 6.81 30.83
C ARG A 136 -41.20 6.76 30.97
N ARG A 137 -41.85 5.97 30.11
CA ARG A 137 -43.25 5.56 30.25
C ARG A 137 -43.30 4.30 31.07
#